data_AF-A0A2I0XFC1-F1
#
_entry.id   AF-A0A2I0XFC1-F1
#
_cell.length_a   1.000
_cell.length_b   1.000
_cell.length_c   1.000
_cell.angle_alpha   90.00
_cell.angle_beta   90.00
_cell.angle_gamma   90.00
#
_symmetry.space_group_name_H-M   'P 1'
#
loop_
_entity.id
_entity.type
_entity.pdbx_description
1 polymer ?
#
loop_
_entity_poly.entity_id
_entity_poly.type
_entity_poly.pdbx_seq_one_letter_code
_entity_poly.pdbx_strand_id
1 'polypeptide(L)'
;MDFKPTNICDNLITTTGSGACGYNSYCGYDKKQMVSCQCPVGYSLINLNKTYMGCKPNFTMPSCISGAPNKGFQMVRVEKLDFPKDDYDQFNPKNEADCEQHCLDDCFCAASIYDGIGNC
;
A
#
# COMPACT_ATOMS: atom_id res chain seq x y z
N MET A 1 33.74 9.10 2.11
CA MET A 1 32.65 9.55 2.98
C MET A 1 31.39 8.90 2.47
N ASP A 2 30.77 8.01 3.25
CA ASP A 2 29.52 7.36 2.87
C ASP A 2 28.36 8.25 3.32
N PHE A 3 27.94 9.15 2.42
CA PHE A 3 26.73 9.95 2.65
C PHE A 3 25.52 9.03 2.54
N LYS A 4 24.84 8.81 3.67
CA LYS A 4 23.57 8.10 3.72
C LYS A 4 22.46 9.12 3.95
N PRO A 5 21.56 9.34 2.99
CA PRO A 5 20.40 10.18 3.22
C PRO A 5 19.57 9.57 4.36
N THR A 6 19.29 10.35 5.39
CA THR A 6 18.38 9.95 6.47
C THR A 6 16.93 10.10 6.00
N ASN A 7 16.04 9.31 6.58
CA ASN A 7 14.59 9.43 6.40
C ASN A 7 14.10 9.36 4.94
N ILE A 8 14.76 8.56 4.08
CA ILE A 8 14.36 8.41 2.66
C ILE A 8 12.88 8.03 2.49
N CYS A 9 12.32 7.14 3.31
CA CYS A 9 10.91 6.75 3.23
C CYS A 9 9.96 7.93 3.46
N ASP A 10 10.34 8.84 4.35
CA ASP A 10 9.51 10.01 4.71
C ASP A 10 9.79 11.21 3.79
N ASN A 11 11.02 11.32 3.26
CA ASN A 11 11.48 12.47 2.50
C ASN A 11 11.33 12.30 0.98
N LEU A 12 11.31 11.06 0.49
CA LEU A 12 11.17 10.77 -0.95
C LEU A 12 9.71 10.50 -1.31
N ILE A 13 8.84 11.46 -0.97
CA ILE A 13 7.44 11.47 -1.37
C ILE A 13 7.34 12.15 -2.73
N THR A 14 6.89 11.40 -3.74
CA THR A 14 6.75 11.89 -5.12
C THR A 14 5.28 12.05 -5.48
N THR A 15 4.93 13.09 -6.24
CA THR A 15 3.58 13.25 -6.79
C THR A 15 3.32 12.38 -8.03
N THR A 16 4.35 11.74 -8.57
CA THR A 16 4.28 10.89 -9.76
C THR A 16 5.33 9.79 -9.64
N GLY A 17 4.92 8.55 -9.87
CA GLY A 17 5.74 7.37 -9.60
C GLY A 17 5.59 6.89 -8.16
N SER A 18 6.34 5.84 -7.81
CA SER A 18 6.19 5.10 -6.54
C SER A 18 7.15 5.52 -5.43
N GLY A 19 7.92 6.61 -5.62
CA GLY A 19 8.88 7.08 -4.62
C GLY A 19 10.06 6.13 -4.41
N ALA A 20 10.44 5.92 -3.15
CA ALA A 20 11.61 5.11 -2.77
C ALA A 20 11.49 3.62 -3.10
N CYS A 21 10.25 3.10 -3.09
CA CYS A 21 9.95 1.69 -3.24
C CYS A 21 8.93 1.52 -4.35
N GLY A 22 9.17 0.61 -5.29
CA GLY A 22 8.31 0.44 -6.47
C GLY A 22 6.84 0.17 -6.14
N TYR A 23 5.97 0.22 -7.15
CA TYR A 23 4.53 0.03 -6.98
C TYR A 23 4.16 -1.22 -6.15
N ASN A 24 3.05 -1.13 -5.40
CA ASN A 24 2.54 -2.17 -4.51
C ASN A 24 3.54 -2.60 -3.42
N SER A 25 4.48 -1.74 -3.04
CA SER A 25 5.43 -1.99 -1.95
C SER A 25 5.49 -0.80 -1.02
N TYR A 26 5.80 -1.06 0.25
CA TYR A 26 5.95 -0.01 1.25
C TYR A 26 7.40 0.12 1.70
N CYS A 27 7.75 1.33 2.10
CA CYS A 27 9.09 1.70 2.52
C CYS A 27 9.23 1.54 4.04
N GLY A 28 10.33 0.92 4.45
CA GLY A 28 10.74 0.86 5.85
C GLY A 28 12.25 0.86 5.97
N TYR A 29 12.72 0.55 7.18
CA TYR A 29 14.16 0.50 7.48
C TYR A 29 14.56 -0.88 7.99
N ASP A 30 15.69 -1.38 7.51
CA ASP A 30 16.30 -2.60 8.04
C ASP A 30 17.07 -2.34 9.35
N LYS A 31 17.66 -3.40 9.92
CA LYS A 31 18.46 -3.31 11.16
C LYS A 31 19.69 -2.40 11.04
N LYS A 32 20.15 -2.12 9.82
CA LYS A 32 21.26 -1.21 9.50
C LYS A 32 20.75 0.19 9.14
N GLN A 33 19.47 0.49 9.39
CA GLN A 33 18.81 1.75 9.05
C GLN A 33 18.82 2.04 7.55
N MET A 34 19.00 1.04 6.69
CA MET A 34 18.95 1.18 5.24
C MET A 34 17.51 1.02 4.76
N VAL A 35 17.16 1.74 3.69
CA VAL A 35 15.85 1.60 3.04
C VAL A 35 15.60 0.14 2.68
N SER A 36 14.44 -0.34 3.08
CA SER A 36 13.97 -1.68 2.82
C SER A 36 12.57 -1.59 2.24
N CYS A 37 12.39 -2.11 1.02
CA CYS A 37 11.09 -2.19 0.38
C CYS A 37 10.46 -3.56 0.66
N GLN A 38 9.23 -3.54 1.16
CA GLN A 38 8.52 -4.73 1.62
C GLN A 38 7.17 -4.84 0.90
N CYS A 39 6.71 -6.07 0.72
CA CYS A 39 5.43 -6.34 0.08
C CYS A 39 4.31 -6.48 1.11
N PRO A 40 3.09 -6.00 0.83
CA PRO A 40 1.90 -6.36 1.59
C PRO A 40 1.69 -7.88 1.60
N VAL A 41 0.88 -8.35 2.55
CA VAL A 41 0.45 -9.76 2.59
C VAL A 41 -0.30 -10.08 1.28
N GLY A 42 0.01 -11.23 0.68
CA GLY A 42 -0.55 -11.58 -0.64
C GLY A 42 0.22 -10.96 -1.82
N TYR A 43 1.33 -10.27 -1.59
CA TYR A 43 2.19 -9.74 -2.64
C TYR A 43 3.59 -10.35 -2.56
N SER A 44 4.27 -10.42 -3.70
CA SER A 44 5.64 -10.90 -3.82
C SER A 44 6.48 -9.93 -4.62
N LEU A 45 7.78 -9.88 -4.32
CA LEU A 45 8.73 -9.03 -5.04
C LEU A 45 8.73 -9.39 -6.53
N ILE A 46 8.73 -8.37 -7.39
CA ILE A 46 8.91 -8.56 -8.83
C ILE A 46 10.30 -9.16 -9.12
N ASN A 47 11.30 -8.73 -8.34
CA ASN A 47 12.68 -9.21 -8.44
C ASN A 47 13.31 -9.30 -7.05
N LEU A 48 13.68 -10.52 -6.63
CA LEU A 48 14.30 -10.77 -5.31
C LEU A 48 15.65 -10.07 -5.13
N ASN A 49 16.38 -9.79 -6.21
CA ASN A 49 17.66 -9.10 -6.17
C ASN A 49 17.52 -7.57 -6.23
N LYS A 50 16.32 -7.07 -6.53
CA LYS A 50 16.02 -5.63 -6.70
C LYS A 50 14.69 -5.31 -6.03
N THR A 51 14.70 -5.28 -4.70
CA THR A 51 13.51 -5.08 -3.87
C THR A 51 12.78 -3.76 -4.17
N TYR A 52 13.52 -2.73 -4.60
CA TYR A 52 12.99 -1.43 -5.00
C TYR A 52 12.15 -1.46 -6.29
N MET A 53 12.12 -2.57 -7.04
CA MET A 53 11.28 -2.67 -8.25
C MET A 53 9.79 -2.82 -7.93
N GLY A 54 9.42 -3.00 -6.66
CA GLY A 54 8.04 -3.14 -6.23
C GLY A 54 7.56 -4.59 -6.19
N CYS A 55 6.25 -4.75 -6.00
CA CYS A 55 5.61 -6.04 -5.80
C CYS A 55 4.49 -6.29 -6.81
N LYS A 56 4.15 -7.57 -6.95
CA LYS A 56 3.00 -8.05 -7.70
C LYS A 56 2.11 -8.92 -6.81
N PRO A 57 0.79 -8.94 -7.01
CA PRO A 57 -0.08 -9.84 -6.27
C PRO A 57 0.31 -11.29 -6.57
N ASN A 58 0.20 -12.14 -5.56
CA ASN A 58 0.35 -13.59 -5.67
C ASN A 58 -1.01 -14.31 -5.84
N PHE A 59 -2.07 -13.53 -6.01
CA PHE A 59 -3.45 -13.95 -6.21
C PHE A 59 -4.04 -13.28 -7.46
N THR A 60 -5.15 -13.82 -7.95
CA THR A 60 -5.91 -13.18 -9.04
C THR A 60 -6.71 -12.02 -8.47
N MET A 61 -6.45 -10.81 -8.97
CA MET A 61 -7.22 -9.62 -8.59
C MET A 61 -8.72 -9.83 -8.88
N PRO A 62 -9.61 -9.25 -8.07
CA PRO A 62 -11.04 -9.30 -8.33
C PRO A 62 -11.33 -8.78 -9.74
N SER A 63 -12.23 -9.45 -10.45
CA SER A 63 -12.79 -8.92 -11.70
C SER A 63 -14.25 -8.57 -11.44
N CYS A 64 -14.63 -7.31 -11.63
CA CYS A 64 -16.03 -6.89 -11.46
C CYS A 64 -16.87 -7.14 -12.71
N ILE A 65 -16.56 -8.23 -13.40
CA ILE A 65 -17.39 -8.76 -14.47
C ILE A 65 -18.68 -9.22 -13.79
N SER A 66 -19.78 -8.60 -14.21
CA SER A 66 -21.11 -8.69 -13.63
C SER A 66 -21.54 -10.13 -13.32
N GLY A 67 -21.89 -10.38 -12.05
CA GLY A 67 -22.49 -11.63 -11.59
C GLY A 67 -21.65 -12.45 -10.61
N ALA A 68 -20.34 -12.20 -10.51
CA ALA A 68 -19.53 -12.73 -9.41
C ALA A 68 -19.50 -11.70 -8.28
N PRO A 69 -20.03 -12.00 -7.09
CA PRO A 69 -19.83 -11.11 -5.96
C PRO A 69 -18.33 -11.06 -5.61
N ASN A 70 -17.84 -9.95 -5.03
CA ASN A 70 -16.51 -9.82 -4.41
C ASN A 70 -16.30 -10.77 -3.20
N LYS A 71 -17.02 -11.90 -3.17
CA LYS A 71 -16.92 -12.94 -2.15
C LYS A 71 -15.60 -13.68 -2.35
N GLY A 72 -14.63 -13.39 -1.50
CA GLY A 72 -13.37 -14.12 -1.44
C GLY A 72 -12.16 -13.27 -1.10
N PHE A 73 -12.30 -11.94 -1.08
CA PHE A 73 -11.22 -11.04 -0.68
C PHE A 73 -11.38 -10.63 0.77
N GLN A 74 -10.24 -10.52 1.44
CA GLN A 74 -10.14 -10.03 2.81
C GLN A 74 -9.08 -8.93 2.81
N MET A 75 -9.33 -7.86 3.55
CA MET A 75 -8.30 -6.86 3.82
C MET A 75 -7.44 -7.34 4.99
N VAL A 76 -6.15 -7.02 4.94
CA VAL A 76 -5.22 -7.32 6.03
C VAL A 76 -4.77 -6.01 6.63
N ARG A 77 -5.07 -5.82 7.92
CA ARG A 77 -4.66 -4.63 8.65
C ARG A 77 -3.14 -4.59 8.79
N VAL A 78 -2.55 -3.46 8.42
CA VAL A 78 -1.15 -3.12 8.67
C VAL A 78 -1.12 -1.80 9.43
N GLU A 79 -0.52 -1.80 10.62
CA GLU A 79 -0.43 -0.58 11.44
C GLU A 79 0.72 0.32 10.97
N LYS A 80 0.52 1.64 11.09
CA LYS A 80 1.54 2.67 10.83
C LYS A 80 2.11 2.62 9.42
N LEU A 81 1.25 2.35 8.46
CA LEU A 81 1.57 2.35 7.03
C LEU A 81 0.65 3.34 6.33
N ASP A 82 1.23 4.10 5.39
CA ASP A 82 0.54 5.04 4.53
C ASP A 82 1.15 4.94 3.11
N PHE A 83 0.37 5.31 2.09
CA PHE A 83 0.79 5.46 0.69
C PHE A 83 0.59 6.93 0.28
N PRO A 84 1.47 7.85 0.72
CA PRO A 84 1.20 9.27 0.62
C PRO A 84 1.05 9.71 -0.84
N LYS A 85 -0.03 10.45 -1.13
CA LYS A 85 -0.36 11.01 -2.46
C LYS A 85 -0.84 9.99 -3.50
N ASP A 86 -1.05 8.73 -3.12
CA ASP A 86 -1.61 7.70 -4.00
C ASP A 86 -3.12 7.51 -3.83
N ASP A 87 -3.76 8.28 -2.93
CA ASP A 87 -5.21 8.27 -2.72
C ASP A 87 -5.95 8.74 -3.98
N TYR A 88 -6.93 7.96 -4.42
CA TYR A 88 -7.81 8.34 -5.54
C TYR A 88 -9.20 8.82 -5.09
N ASP A 89 -9.57 8.58 -3.83
CA ASP A 89 -10.81 9.06 -3.22
C ASP A 89 -10.57 9.35 -1.72
N GLN A 90 -11.46 10.12 -1.10
CA GLN A 90 -11.39 10.48 0.32
C GLN A 90 -12.79 10.60 0.94
N PHE A 91 -13.03 9.93 2.07
CA PHE A 91 -14.31 9.88 2.79
C PHE A 91 -14.22 10.32 4.26
N ASN A 92 -14.99 11.35 4.61
CA ASN A 92 -15.15 11.82 5.99
C ASN A 92 -16.63 12.22 6.25
N PRO A 93 -17.22 11.86 7.40
CA PRO A 93 -16.63 11.06 8.49
C PRO A 93 -16.82 9.55 8.29
N LYS A 94 -15.79 8.78 8.64
CA LYS A 94 -15.79 7.32 8.59
C LYS A 94 -15.07 6.71 9.79
N ASN A 95 -15.57 5.59 10.28
CA ASN A 95 -14.80 4.74 11.19
C ASN A 95 -13.97 3.72 10.38
N GLU A 96 -13.03 3.04 11.04
CA GLU A 96 -12.14 2.06 10.38
C GLU A 96 -12.91 0.97 9.60
N ALA A 97 -14.00 0.44 10.16
CA ALA A 97 -14.81 -0.59 9.51
C ALA A 97 -15.57 -0.06 8.29
N ASP A 98 -15.99 1.21 8.31
CA ASP A 98 -16.58 1.82 7.12
C ASP A 98 -15.54 1.94 6.00
N CYS A 99 -14.30 2.33 6.32
CA CYS A 99 -13.21 2.44 5.34
C CYS A 99 -12.93 1.09 4.65
N GLU A 100 -12.85 0.02 5.46
CA GLU A 100 -12.69 -1.34 4.96
C GLU A 100 -13.85 -1.73 4.04
N GLN A 101 -15.09 -1.47 4.46
CA GLN A 101 -16.26 -1.82 3.67
C GLN A 101 -16.36 -1.04 2.35
N HIS A 102 -16.08 0.27 2.35
CA HIS A 102 -16.05 1.06 1.12
C HIS A 102 -15.04 0.51 0.11
N CYS A 103 -13.86 0.10 0.60
CA CYS A 103 -12.85 -0.52 -0.26
C CYS A 103 -13.30 -1.89 -0.78
N LEU A 104 -13.93 -2.74 0.05
CA LEU A 104 -14.44 -4.04 -0.39
C LEU A 104 -15.58 -3.93 -1.42
N ASP A 105 -16.37 -2.86 -1.34
CA ASP A 105 -17.46 -2.56 -2.26
C ASP A 105 -16.96 -1.94 -3.58
N ASP A 106 -15.79 -1.29 -3.59
CA ASP A 106 -15.13 -0.77 -4.79
C ASP A 106 -14.24 -1.83 -5.44
N CYS A 107 -14.58 -2.15 -6.68
CA CYS A 107 -13.83 -3.05 -7.54
C CYS A 107 -12.33 -2.76 -7.64
N PHE A 108 -11.98 -1.48 -7.71
CA PHE A 108 -10.64 -1.02 -8.02
C PHE A 108 -9.83 -0.72 -6.76
N CYS A 109 -10.46 -0.79 -5.59
CA CYS A 109 -9.77 -0.54 -4.34
C CYS A 109 -8.87 -1.72 -3.97
N ALA A 110 -7.60 -1.41 -3.72
CA ALA A 110 -6.61 -2.37 -3.25
C ALA A 110 -6.22 -2.16 -1.78
N ALA A 111 -6.41 -0.95 -1.25
CA ALA A 111 -6.09 -0.56 0.11
C ALA A 111 -6.94 0.63 0.55
N SER A 112 -7.23 0.71 1.85
CA SER A 112 -7.83 1.87 2.50
C SER A 112 -6.93 2.30 3.66
N ILE A 113 -6.76 3.61 3.86
CA ILE A 113 -5.99 4.18 4.96
C ILE A 113 -6.96 4.82 5.95
N TYR A 114 -6.88 4.44 7.23
CA TYR A 114 -7.63 5.09 8.30
C TYR A 114 -6.68 5.89 9.20
N ASP A 115 -6.94 7.18 9.35
CA ASP A 115 -6.04 8.09 10.05
C ASP A 115 -6.21 8.12 11.59
N GLY A 116 -7.19 7.39 12.12
CA GLY A 116 -7.49 7.35 13.55
C GLY A 116 -8.37 8.48 14.07
N ILE A 117 -8.75 9.46 13.24
CA ILE A 117 -9.58 10.60 13.63
C ILE A 117 -10.83 10.80 12.76
N GLY A 118 -11.09 9.88 11.82
CA GLY A 118 -12.36 9.83 11.11
C GLY A 118 -12.26 9.98 9.59
N ASN A 119 -11.05 9.88 9.04
CA ASN A 119 -10.84 9.94 7.60
C ASN A 119 -10.36 8.58 7.07
N CYS A 120 -11.01 8.20 5.99
CA CYS A 120 -10.41 7.54 4.84
C CYS A 120 -10.71 8.48 3.65
#